data_AF-A0A7C6IND1-F1
#
_entry.id   AF-A0A7C6IND1-F1
#
_cell.length_a   1.000
_cell.length_b   1.000
_cell.length_c   1.000
_cell.angle_alpha   90.00
_cell.angle_beta   90.00
_cell.angle_gamma   90.00
#
_symmetry.space_group_name_H-M   'P 1'
#
loop_
_entity.id
_entity.type
_entity.pdbx_description
1 polymer ?
#
loop_
_entity_poly.entity_id
_entity_poly.type
_entity_poly.pdbx_seq_one_letter_code
_entity_poly.pdbx_strand_id
1 'polypeptide(L)'
;LLENLNRDELQGVIAHELSHIYHRDTLYMTLAATMLGSIQMLSRMSLRASRFAGGSRYSSGSRSRSGSNSSSKSSGLRAFLYVLLILVSIIGPFFAMLFYFSLSRKREYLADASAARLTRYPEGLASALEKISMSSFIRNANSLTGPMFIINPLRSTDSLLNYSTHPRTEDRIAILRGMNKGAGLVSYQDAYARVTKKSGPLIPPIAMTLASRQETELAIREKSPDIEADSPNKLMDYIRAQNSFIFIECSCGLKMKIPPNFKENKVTCPKCKMENYVVNFNSIDSTPDVDPEGKQVYIRKNTGWETIQCKECNHLINISPLFNSPAIICQMCKSQIVVKKQGEYMVDPAL
;
A
#
# COMPACT_ATOMS: atom_id res chain seq x y z
N LEU A 1 9.60 5.24 -7.51
CA LEU A 1 9.10 3.86 -7.23
C LEU A 1 8.33 3.30 -8.42
N LEU A 2 7.23 3.93 -8.84
CA LEU A 2 6.43 3.46 -9.99
C LEU A 2 7.19 3.37 -11.32
N GLU A 3 8.21 4.22 -11.52
CA GLU A 3 9.05 4.21 -12.73
C GLU A 3 10.20 3.19 -12.66
N ASN A 4 10.57 2.72 -11.46
CA ASN A 4 11.79 1.91 -11.25
C ASN A 4 11.49 0.46 -10.85
N LEU A 5 10.27 0.18 -10.37
CA LEU A 5 9.87 -1.13 -9.87
C LEU A 5 8.91 -1.82 -10.82
N ASN A 6 9.11 -3.12 -11.00
CA ASN A 6 8.22 -3.97 -11.78
C ASN A 6 6.95 -4.28 -10.99
N ARG A 7 5.91 -4.82 -11.64
CA ARG A 7 4.62 -5.13 -11.02
C ARG A 7 4.75 -5.99 -9.75
N ASP A 8 5.57 -7.05 -9.79
CA ASP A 8 5.77 -7.95 -8.65
C ASP A 8 6.56 -7.30 -7.51
N GLU A 9 7.49 -6.41 -7.84
CA GLU A 9 8.28 -5.66 -6.88
C GLU A 9 7.41 -4.62 -6.16
N LEU A 10 6.60 -3.88 -6.94
CA LEU A 10 5.63 -2.94 -6.41
C LEU A 10 4.58 -3.65 -5.55
N GLN A 11 4.09 -4.82 -5.99
CA GLN A 11 3.17 -5.63 -5.20
C GLN A 11 3.80 -6.06 -3.87
N GLY A 12 5.09 -6.41 -3.85
CA GLY A 12 5.86 -6.69 -2.63
C GLY A 12 5.90 -5.50 -1.68
N VAL A 13 6.26 -4.32 -2.19
CA VAL A 13 6.34 -3.09 -1.38
C VAL A 13 4.96 -2.68 -0.84
N ILE A 14 3.92 -2.72 -1.68
CA ILE A 14 2.56 -2.40 -1.23
C ILE A 14 2.09 -3.40 -0.17
N ALA A 15 2.39 -4.69 -0.33
CA ALA A 15 2.05 -5.70 0.67
C ALA A 15 2.78 -5.47 2.01
N HIS A 16 4.02 -4.97 1.96
CA HIS A 16 4.77 -4.56 3.15
C HIS A 16 4.10 -3.38 3.87
N GLU A 17 3.79 -2.31 3.15
CA GLU A 17 3.10 -1.15 3.72
C GLU A 17 1.70 -1.50 4.26
N LEU A 18 0.97 -2.35 3.53
CA LEU A 18 -0.33 -2.87 3.97
C LEU A 18 -0.20 -3.71 5.25
N SER A 19 0.91 -4.43 5.40
CA SER A 19 1.18 -5.23 6.61
C SER A 19 1.35 -4.35 7.84
N HIS A 20 1.97 -3.17 7.72
CA HIS A 20 2.04 -2.21 8.82
C HIS A 20 0.66 -1.72 9.26
N ILE A 21 -0.26 -1.50 8.30
CA ILE A 21 -1.64 -1.10 8.58
C ILE A 21 -2.39 -2.25 9.25
N TYR A 22 -2.29 -3.46 8.69
CA TYR A 22 -2.96 -4.65 9.21
C TYR A 22 -2.58 -4.96 10.66
N HIS A 23 -1.29 -4.87 10.99
CA HIS A 23 -0.77 -5.11 12.34
C HIS A 23 -0.84 -3.89 13.27
N ARG A 24 -1.31 -2.74 12.77
CA ARG A 24 -1.42 -1.46 13.50
C ARG A 24 -0.08 -0.97 14.06
N ASP A 25 0.97 -1.05 13.25
CA ASP A 25 2.34 -0.73 13.65
C ASP A 25 2.49 0.74 14.04
N THR A 26 1.77 1.64 13.35
CA THR A 26 1.74 3.07 13.67
C THR A 26 1.19 3.33 15.07
N LEU A 27 0.12 2.65 15.47
CA LEU A 27 -0.44 2.74 16.82
C LEU A 27 0.54 2.18 17.87
N TYR A 28 1.15 1.03 17.59
CA TYR A 28 2.10 0.41 18.52
C TYR A 28 3.35 1.27 18.73
N MET A 29 3.91 1.81 17.64
CA MET A 29 5.12 2.65 17.70
C MET A 29 4.85 4.03 18.28
N THR A 30 3.67 4.62 18.06
CA THR A 30 3.28 5.88 18.74
C THR A 30 3.10 5.68 20.24
N LEU A 31 2.50 4.56 20.68
CA LEU A 31 2.44 4.22 22.11
C LEU A 31 3.85 4.01 22.69
N ALA A 32 4.71 3.25 22.02
CA ALA A 32 6.09 3.05 22.46
C ALA A 32 6.87 4.38 22.53
N ALA A 33 6.67 5.29 21.57
CA ALA A 33 7.29 6.60 21.55
C ALA A 33 6.81 7.50 22.69
N THR A 34 5.52 7.49 23.03
CA THR A 34 4.98 8.25 24.17
C THR A 34 5.51 7.72 25.50
N MET A 35 5.64 6.40 25.66
CA MET A 35 6.31 5.78 26.81
C MET A 35 7.80 6.16 26.91
N LEU A 36 8.53 6.11 25.79
CA LEU A 36 9.93 6.56 25.74
C LEU A 36 10.05 8.04 26.13
N GLY A 37 9.19 8.89 25.56
CA GLY A 37 9.17 10.33 25.84
C GLY A 37 8.87 10.64 27.31
N SER A 38 7.92 9.94 27.92
CA SER A 38 7.59 10.10 29.34
C SER A 38 8.73 9.63 30.26
N ILE A 39 9.38 8.50 29.96
CA ILE A 39 10.60 8.06 30.68
C ILE A 39 11.72 9.10 30.57
N GLN A 40 11.95 9.63 29.36
CA GLN A 40 12.96 10.64 29.13
C GLN A 40 12.65 11.95 29.86
N MET A 41 11.38 12.34 29.91
CA MET A 41 10.92 13.52 30.65
C MET A 41 11.10 13.35 32.16
N LEU A 42 10.72 12.19 32.71
CA LEU A 42 10.90 11.87 34.13
C LEU A 42 12.39 11.84 34.52
N SER A 43 13.25 11.23 33.70
CA SER A 43 14.70 11.25 33.91
C SER A 43 15.26 12.67 33.91
N ARG A 44 14.89 13.50 32.92
CA ARG A 44 15.35 14.91 32.85
C ARG A 44 14.83 15.73 34.03
N MET A 45 13.57 15.52 34.42
CA MET A 45 12.96 16.16 35.58
C MET A 45 13.67 15.75 36.87
N SER A 46 13.94 14.45 37.05
CA SER A 46 14.66 13.88 38.18
C SER A 46 16.08 14.43 38.29
N LEU A 47 16.84 14.46 37.19
CA LEU A 47 18.18 15.05 37.17
C LEU A 47 18.15 16.56 37.45
N ARG A 48 17.17 17.29 36.91
CA ARG A 48 16.99 18.73 37.23
C ARG A 48 16.67 18.92 38.70
N ALA A 49 15.66 18.20 39.23
CA ALA A 49 15.29 18.24 40.64
C ALA A 49 16.45 17.85 41.55
N SER A 50 17.27 16.87 41.18
CA SER A 50 18.45 16.45 41.95
C SER A 50 19.56 17.51 42.02
N ARG A 51 19.69 18.37 40.99
CA ARG A 51 20.62 19.51 40.97
C ARG A 51 20.10 20.68 41.80
N PHE A 52 18.80 20.99 41.72
CA PHE A 52 18.19 22.06 42.51
C PHE A 52 18.01 21.67 43.99
N ALA A 53 17.66 20.41 44.29
CA ALA A 53 17.54 19.89 45.65
C ALA A 53 18.91 19.57 46.29
N GLY A 54 19.92 19.23 45.49
CA GLY A 54 21.30 18.97 45.93
C GLY A 54 22.16 20.24 46.07
N GLY A 55 21.88 21.30 45.31
CA GLY A 55 22.59 22.58 45.37
C GLY A 55 22.28 23.44 46.59
N SER A 56 21.20 23.14 47.33
CA SER A 56 20.79 23.93 48.50
C SER A 56 21.45 23.49 49.83
N ARG A 57 22.33 22.48 49.84
CA ARG A 57 22.95 21.99 51.09
C ARG A 57 24.46 21.72 51.07
N TYR A 58 25.18 22.17 50.05
CA TYR A 58 26.65 22.18 50.05
C TYR A 58 27.28 23.57 49.84
N SER A 59 26.48 24.64 49.82
CA SER A 59 27.00 25.99 50.08
C SER A 59 27.05 26.19 51.60
N SER A 60 28.17 25.77 52.18
CA SER A 60 28.61 26.16 53.51
C SER A 60 28.79 27.67 53.57
N GLY A 61 27.74 28.37 54.00
CA GLY A 61 27.77 29.79 54.37
C GLY A 61 27.04 29.97 55.70
N SER A 62 27.77 29.72 56.79
CA SER A 62 27.52 30.13 58.18
C SER A 62 26.07 30.24 58.67
N ARG A 63 25.67 29.32 59.55
CA ARG A 63 24.93 29.65 60.79
C ARG A 63 24.98 28.48 61.76
N SER A 64 25.85 28.63 62.74
CA SER A 64 25.83 27.89 63.99
C SER A 64 24.44 27.88 64.61
N ARG A 65 23.86 26.71 64.83
CA ARG A 65 23.03 26.47 66.01
C ARG A 65 23.02 25.01 66.38
N SER A 66 23.73 24.75 67.47
CA SER A 66 23.61 23.66 68.42
C SER A 66 22.19 23.06 68.49
N GLY A 67 22.09 21.73 68.47
CA GLY A 67 20.85 21.01 68.69
C GLY A 67 21.01 19.51 68.42
N SER A 68 21.20 18.76 69.50
CA SER A 68 21.57 17.34 69.58
C SER A 68 20.58 16.33 68.97
N ASN A 69 21.16 15.24 68.44
CA ASN A 69 20.70 13.84 68.45
C ASN A 69 19.23 13.52 68.13
N SER A 70 18.99 12.95 66.94
CA SER A 70 18.47 11.57 66.81
C SER A 70 18.44 11.10 65.34
N SER A 71 18.89 9.85 65.11
CA SER A 71 18.79 9.05 63.87
C SER A 71 19.76 9.35 62.70
N SER A 72 21.08 9.21 62.95
CA SER A 72 22.11 9.17 61.90
C SER A 72 22.00 7.98 60.93
N LYS A 73 21.09 7.01 61.15
CA LYS A 73 20.79 5.93 60.19
C LYS A 73 20.05 6.41 58.94
N SER A 74 19.48 7.62 58.93
CA SER A 74 18.71 8.14 57.79
C SER A 74 19.56 8.88 56.74
N SER A 75 20.77 9.35 57.09
CA SER A 75 21.63 10.09 56.16
C SER A 75 22.29 9.18 55.12
N GLY A 76 22.77 8.00 55.53
CA GLY A 76 23.34 6.99 54.63
C GLY A 76 22.33 6.44 53.64
N LEU A 77 21.10 6.17 54.10
CA LEU A 77 19.99 5.72 53.25
C LEU A 77 19.61 6.80 52.22
N ARG A 78 19.57 8.08 52.60
CA ARG A 78 19.30 9.20 51.67
C ARG A 78 20.39 9.37 50.62
N ALA A 79 21.66 9.25 51.00
CA ALA A 79 22.78 9.30 50.06
C ALA A 79 22.74 8.13 49.07
N PHE A 80 22.46 6.92 49.55
CA PHE A 80 22.28 5.75 48.70
C PHE A 80 21.11 5.92 47.70
N LEU A 81 19.94 6.36 48.18
CA LEU A 81 18.77 6.61 47.32
C LEU A 81 19.04 7.72 46.28
N TYR A 82 19.81 8.75 46.63
CA TYR A 82 20.21 9.81 45.70
C TYR A 82 21.11 9.29 44.57
N VAL A 83 22.13 8.50 44.91
CA VAL A 83 23.01 7.84 43.92
C VAL A 83 22.22 6.89 43.04
N LEU A 84 21.33 6.09 43.63
CA LEU A 84 20.44 5.19 42.89
C LEU A 84 19.53 5.94 41.92
N LEU A 85 18.94 7.07 42.35
CA LEU A 85 18.08 7.90 41.51
C LEU A 85 18.84 8.48 40.31
N ILE A 86 20.06 8.98 40.51
CA ILE A 86 20.92 9.47 39.40
C ILE A 86 21.23 8.33 38.44
N LEU A 87 21.63 7.17 38.97
CA LEU A 87 21.99 6.00 38.19
C LEU A 87 20.80 5.54 37.32
N VAL A 88 19.61 5.39 37.90
CA VAL A 88 18.38 5.03 37.17
C VAL A 88 17.99 6.13 36.16
N SER A 89 18.18 7.41 36.51
CA SER A 89 17.83 8.51 35.60
C SER A 89 18.75 8.56 34.37
N ILE A 90 20.01 8.16 34.48
CA ILE A 90 20.94 8.10 33.33
C ILE A 90 20.73 6.80 32.54
N ILE A 91 20.64 5.67 33.23
CA ILE A 91 20.61 4.34 32.62
C ILE A 91 19.22 3.99 32.06
N GLY A 92 18.15 4.41 32.73
CA GLY A 92 16.77 4.10 32.35
C GLY A 92 16.40 4.53 30.92
N PRO A 93 16.59 5.81 30.54
CA PRO A 93 16.29 6.27 29.18
C PRO A 93 17.13 5.59 28.11
N PHE A 94 18.39 5.23 28.43
CA PHE A 94 19.25 4.49 27.52
C PHE A 94 18.65 3.11 27.19
N PHE A 95 18.22 2.36 28.21
CA PHE A 95 17.55 1.07 27.98
C PHE A 95 16.18 1.22 27.29
N ALA A 96 15.40 2.24 27.64
CA ALA A 96 14.13 2.52 26.97
C ALA A 96 14.33 2.78 25.47
N MET A 97 15.38 3.53 25.11
CA MET A 97 15.74 3.80 23.71
C MET A 97 16.17 2.53 22.98
N LEU A 98 16.99 1.68 23.61
CA LEU A 98 17.37 0.38 23.04
C LEU A 98 16.15 -0.52 22.81
N PHE A 99 15.20 -0.53 23.75
CA PHE A 99 13.97 -1.28 23.62
C PHE A 99 13.11 -0.77 22.46
N TYR A 100 12.95 0.55 22.34
CA TYR A 100 12.24 1.19 21.21
C TYR A 100 12.83 0.79 19.85
N PHE A 101 14.16 0.89 19.68
CA PHE A 101 14.81 0.47 18.43
C PHE A 101 14.71 -1.04 18.18
N SER A 102 14.74 -1.85 19.23
CA SER A 102 14.53 -3.30 19.12
C SER A 102 13.12 -3.63 18.63
N LEU A 103 12.11 -2.95 19.17
CA LEU A 103 10.71 -3.09 18.73
C LEU A 103 10.53 -2.68 17.27
N SER A 104 11.04 -1.50 16.89
CA SER A 104 10.99 -0.99 15.52
C SER A 104 11.52 -2.03 14.52
N ARG A 105 12.72 -2.59 14.78
CA ARG A 105 13.32 -3.60 13.90
C ARG A 105 12.52 -4.90 13.83
N LYS A 106 11.91 -5.34 14.93
CA LYS A 106 11.07 -6.55 14.92
C LYS A 106 9.82 -6.36 14.07
N ARG A 107 9.24 -5.15 14.04
CA ARG A 107 8.05 -4.85 13.23
C ARG A 107 8.36 -4.86 11.74
N GLU A 108 9.51 -4.33 11.32
CA GLU A 108 9.99 -4.43 9.94
C GLU A 108 10.09 -5.89 9.44
N TYR A 109 10.72 -6.78 10.23
CA TYR A 109 10.82 -8.19 9.86
C TYR A 109 9.47 -8.91 9.82
N LEU A 110 8.53 -8.51 10.68
CA LEU A 110 7.16 -9.06 10.69
C LEU A 110 6.39 -8.59 9.44
N ALA A 111 6.56 -7.33 9.06
CA ALA A 111 5.98 -6.78 7.84
C ALA A 111 6.56 -7.48 6.59
N ASP A 112 7.86 -7.78 6.54
CA ASP A 112 8.46 -8.59 5.47
C ASP A 112 7.87 -10.00 5.37
N ALA A 113 7.74 -10.69 6.51
CA ALA A 113 7.15 -12.02 6.57
C ALA A 113 5.69 -12.02 6.07
N SER A 114 4.94 -10.99 6.46
CA SER A 114 3.54 -10.81 6.08
C SER A 114 3.40 -10.44 4.61
N ALA A 115 4.29 -9.59 4.09
CA ALA A 115 4.33 -9.25 2.67
C ALA A 115 4.63 -10.47 1.81
N ALA A 116 5.64 -11.27 2.18
CA ALA A 116 5.95 -12.52 1.49
C ALA A 116 4.76 -13.47 1.48
N ARG A 117 4.04 -13.58 2.61
CA ARG A 117 2.82 -14.39 2.72
C ARG A 117 1.67 -13.87 1.86
N LEU A 118 1.45 -12.56 1.83
CA LEU A 118 0.36 -11.93 1.08
C LEU A 118 0.60 -12.00 -0.43
N THR A 119 1.83 -11.76 -0.89
CA THR A 119 2.17 -11.85 -2.33
C THR A 119 2.39 -13.27 -2.80
N ARG A 120 2.67 -14.19 -1.87
CA ARG A 120 3.19 -15.54 -2.14
C ARG A 120 4.47 -15.52 -2.99
N TYR A 121 5.18 -14.39 -3.03
CA TYR A 121 6.35 -14.20 -3.89
C TYR A 121 7.43 -13.37 -3.16
N PRO A 122 8.28 -14.03 -2.34
CA PRO A 122 9.28 -13.34 -1.52
C PRO A 122 10.36 -12.63 -2.35
N GLU A 123 10.71 -13.19 -3.52
CA GLU A 123 11.70 -12.60 -4.43
C GLU A 123 11.28 -11.23 -4.96
N GLY A 124 9.98 -10.97 -5.13
CA GLY A 124 9.47 -9.67 -5.55
C GLY A 124 9.86 -8.56 -4.57
N LEU A 125 9.68 -8.81 -3.27
CA LEU A 125 10.08 -7.85 -2.23
C LEU A 125 11.61 -7.75 -2.10
N ALA A 126 12.33 -8.87 -2.19
CA ALA A 126 13.80 -8.88 -2.12
C ALA A 126 14.43 -8.03 -3.25
N SER A 127 13.98 -8.23 -4.49
CA SER A 127 14.42 -7.45 -5.66
C SER A 127 14.06 -5.96 -5.51
N ALA A 128 12.86 -5.67 -4.99
CA ALA A 128 12.45 -4.29 -4.72
C ALA A 128 13.39 -3.60 -3.72
N LEU A 129 13.68 -4.25 -2.59
CA LEU A 129 14.58 -3.71 -1.57
C LEU A 129 16.00 -3.50 -2.11
N GLU A 130 16.50 -4.42 -2.93
CA GLU A 130 17.79 -4.29 -3.60
C GLU A 130 17.85 -3.05 -4.50
N LYS A 131 16.86 -2.87 -5.39
CA LYS A 131 16.75 -1.68 -6.26
C LYS A 131 16.58 -0.38 -5.49
N ILE A 132 15.78 -0.37 -4.43
CA ILE A 132 15.58 0.83 -3.59
C ILE A 132 16.89 1.15 -2.86
N SER A 133 17.64 0.15 -2.38
CA SER A 133 18.89 0.37 -1.65
C SER A 133 19.94 1.07 -2.51
N MET A 134 20.04 0.68 -3.78
CA MET A 134 20.97 1.29 -4.73
C MET A 134 20.54 2.69 -5.18
N SER A 135 19.23 2.99 -5.19
CA SER A 135 18.68 4.26 -5.66
C SER A 135 18.42 5.29 -4.56
N SER A 136 18.62 4.93 -3.29
CA SER A 136 18.19 5.71 -2.11
C SER A 136 19.04 6.94 -1.76
N PHE A 137 19.56 7.68 -2.74
CA PHE A 137 20.17 9.00 -2.51
C PHE A 137 19.12 10.11 -2.48
N ILE A 138 18.39 10.23 -1.36
CA ILE A 138 17.55 11.39 -1.10
C ILE A 138 18.43 12.48 -0.45
N ARG A 139 18.92 13.42 -1.27
CA ARG A 139 19.84 14.49 -0.86
C ARG A 139 19.35 15.37 0.31
N ASN A 140 18.04 15.45 0.55
CA ASN A 140 17.41 16.32 1.56
C ASN A 140 16.55 15.55 2.57
N ALA A 141 17.01 14.39 3.06
CA ALA A 141 16.28 13.70 4.11
C ALA A 141 16.47 14.39 5.48
N ASN A 142 15.38 14.65 6.19
CA ASN A 142 15.42 15.19 7.55
C ASN A 142 15.44 14.04 8.57
N SER A 143 16.15 14.21 9.69
CA SER A 143 16.21 13.21 10.77
C SER A 143 14.84 12.82 11.33
N LEU A 144 13.86 13.73 11.23
CA LEU A 144 12.48 13.51 11.65
C LEU A 144 11.68 12.64 10.67
N THR A 145 11.98 12.71 9.37
CA THR A 145 11.29 11.92 8.33
C THR A 145 12.02 10.63 8.01
N GLY A 146 13.28 10.46 8.45
CA GLY A 146 14.08 9.25 8.29
C GLY A 146 13.33 7.93 8.57
N PRO A 147 12.58 7.80 9.68
CA PRO A 147 11.82 6.59 9.99
C PRO A 147 10.66 6.29 9.04
N MET A 148 10.18 7.27 8.26
CA MET A 148 9.06 7.10 7.31
C MET A 148 9.52 6.55 5.95
N PHE A 149 10.82 6.46 5.71
CA PHE A 149 11.34 5.91 4.46
C PHE A 149 11.51 4.40 4.56
N ILE A 150 11.24 3.71 3.44
CA ILE A 150 11.44 2.27 3.26
C ILE A 150 12.90 1.86 3.53
N ILE A 151 13.84 2.73 3.19
CA ILE A 151 15.27 2.59 3.48
C ILE A 151 15.74 3.88 4.12
N ASN A 152 16.49 3.78 5.22
CA ASN A 152 17.00 4.94 5.94
C ASN A 152 17.97 5.76 5.06
N PRO A 153 17.58 6.96 4.60
CA PRO A 153 18.42 7.78 3.72
C PRO A 153 19.59 8.45 4.46
N LEU A 154 19.56 8.45 5.80
CA LEU A 154 20.59 9.05 6.66
C LEU A 154 21.64 8.03 7.12
N ARG A 155 21.72 6.87 6.46
CA ARG A 155 22.70 5.84 6.76
C ARG A 155 24.10 6.35 6.39
N SER A 156 24.85 6.84 7.38
CA SER A 156 26.31 6.94 7.28
C SER A 156 26.90 5.54 7.45
N THR A 157 27.81 5.18 6.56
CA THR A 157 28.39 3.83 6.45
C THR A 157 29.21 3.37 7.67
N ASP A 158 29.56 4.27 8.59
CA ASP A 158 30.58 4.03 9.64
C ASP A 158 30.10 4.21 11.10
N SER A 159 28.80 4.27 11.38
CA SER A 159 28.35 4.35 12.78
C SER A 159 28.28 2.97 13.45
N LEU A 160 29.30 2.64 14.24
CA LEU A 160 29.39 1.42 15.08
C LEU A 160 28.17 1.19 16.01
N LEU A 161 27.41 2.25 16.28
CA LEU A 161 26.14 2.17 16.99
C LEU A 161 25.01 2.16 15.97
N ASN A 162 24.46 0.96 15.76
CA ASN A 162 23.29 0.65 14.91
C ASN A 162 22.00 1.35 15.41
N TYR A 163 21.97 2.68 15.37
CA TYR A 163 20.81 3.55 15.64
C TYR A 163 19.88 3.69 14.44
N SER A 164 20.02 2.81 13.44
CA SER A 164 19.04 2.71 12.38
C SER A 164 17.74 2.16 12.96
N THR A 165 16.66 2.92 12.78
CA THR A 165 15.27 2.51 13.07
C THR A 165 14.85 1.28 12.26
N HIS A 166 15.57 1.03 11.16
CA HIS A 166 15.41 -0.10 10.26
C HIS A 166 16.53 -1.14 10.42
N PRO A 167 16.21 -2.44 10.27
CA PRO A 167 17.25 -3.46 10.18
C PRO A 167 18.07 -3.29 8.89
N ARG A 168 19.23 -3.94 8.84
CA ARG A 168 20.09 -3.91 7.65
C ARG A 168 19.32 -4.49 6.46
N THR A 169 19.27 -3.73 5.35
CA THR A 169 18.58 -4.16 4.14
C THR A 169 19.17 -5.45 3.58
N GLU A 170 20.49 -5.63 3.74
CA GLU A 170 21.19 -6.84 3.32
C GLU A 170 20.68 -8.09 4.06
N ASP A 171 20.41 -7.98 5.37
CA ASP A 171 19.85 -9.06 6.17
C ASP A 171 18.42 -9.39 5.72
N ARG A 172 17.59 -8.37 5.47
CA ARG A 172 16.20 -8.55 4.98
C ARG A 172 16.17 -9.28 3.63
N ILE A 173 17.02 -8.85 2.68
CA ILE A 173 17.14 -9.48 1.35
C ILE A 173 17.57 -10.94 1.50
N ALA A 174 18.60 -11.21 2.31
CA ALA A 174 19.08 -12.57 2.53
C ALA A 174 18.02 -13.49 3.16
N ILE A 175 17.17 -12.96 4.05
CA ILE A 175 16.08 -13.72 4.66
C ILE A 175 15.02 -14.07 3.61
N LEU A 176 14.56 -13.08 2.83
CA LEU A 176 13.53 -13.27 1.80
C LEU A 176 13.99 -14.25 0.71
N ARG A 177 15.22 -14.11 0.21
CA ARG A 177 15.83 -15.06 -0.73
C ARG A 177 16.09 -16.43 -0.13
N GLY A 178 16.17 -16.51 1.20
CA GLY A 178 16.33 -17.77 1.93
C GLY A 178 15.04 -18.58 2.08
N MET A 179 13.89 -18.09 1.62
CA MET A 179 12.57 -18.71 1.78
C MET A 179 12.25 -19.80 0.74
N ASN A 180 13.14 -20.78 0.56
CA ASN A 180 12.98 -21.78 -0.52
C ASN A 180 11.88 -22.84 -0.27
N LYS A 181 11.35 -22.94 0.95
CA LYS A 181 10.39 -24.00 1.35
C LYS A 181 8.92 -23.56 1.29
N GLY A 182 8.64 -22.33 0.89
CA GLY A 182 7.28 -21.78 0.85
C GLY A 182 7.22 -20.31 1.27
N ALA A 183 6.07 -19.68 1.06
CA ALA A 183 5.83 -18.27 1.39
C ALA A 183 5.19 -18.06 2.79
N GLY A 184 5.15 -19.08 3.64
CA GLY A 184 4.56 -19.04 4.98
C GLY A 184 5.40 -18.31 6.03
N LEU A 185 4.84 -18.13 7.23
CA LEU A 185 5.54 -17.51 8.36
C LEU A 185 6.63 -18.42 8.92
N VAL A 186 6.41 -19.74 8.88
CA VAL A 186 7.38 -20.74 9.34
C VAL A 186 8.65 -20.71 8.49
N SER A 187 8.52 -20.67 7.16
CA SER A 187 9.68 -20.61 6.26
C SER A 187 10.46 -19.31 6.42
N TYR A 188 9.77 -18.19 6.68
CA TYR A 188 10.41 -16.92 7.00
C TYR A 188 11.19 -17.00 8.32
N GLN A 189 10.60 -17.56 9.39
CA GLN A 189 11.26 -17.73 10.68
C GLN A 189 12.52 -18.61 10.57
N ASP A 190 12.46 -19.68 9.78
CA ASP A 190 13.61 -20.54 9.51
C ASP A 190 14.73 -19.79 8.77
N ALA A 191 14.38 -18.98 7.78
CA ALA A 191 15.34 -18.15 7.05
C ALA A 191 15.94 -17.06 7.96
N TYR A 192 15.12 -16.43 8.80
CA TYR A 192 15.54 -15.46 9.81
C TYR A 192 16.58 -16.02 10.78
N ALA A 193 16.32 -17.22 11.31
CA ALA A 193 17.23 -17.90 12.23
C ALA A 193 18.59 -18.21 11.58
N ARG A 194 18.59 -18.61 10.31
CA ARG A 194 19.83 -18.88 9.54
C ARG A 194 20.67 -17.62 9.32
N VAL A 195 20.04 -16.52 8.91
CA VAL A 195 20.76 -15.29 8.55
C VAL A 195 21.24 -14.54 9.78
N THR A 196 20.35 -14.32 10.76
CA THR A 196 20.68 -13.46 11.90
C THR A 196 21.50 -14.16 12.99
N LYS A 197 21.57 -15.50 12.97
CA LYS A 197 22.21 -16.35 13.99
C LYS A 197 21.75 -16.04 15.43
N LYS A 198 20.59 -15.40 15.59
CA LYS A 198 20.03 -15.02 16.90
C LYS A 198 19.08 -16.11 17.39
N SER A 199 19.22 -16.47 18.66
CA SER A 199 18.46 -17.57 19.30
C SER A 199 17.02 -17.22 19.67
N GLY A 200 16.56 -16.00 19.39
CA GLY A 200 15.23 -15.52 19.79
C GLY A 200 14.20 -15.67 18.65
N PRO A 201 13.02 -16.28 18.90
CA PRO A 201 11.97 -16.35 17.89
C PRO A 201 11.42 -14.95 17.59
N LEU A 202 11.31 -14.60 16.31
CA LEU A 202 10.69 -13.34 15.86
C LEU A 202 9.17 -13.41 16.07
N ILE A 203 8.59 -14.56 15.72
CA ILE A 203 7.17 -14.87 15.85
C ILE A 203 6.97 -15.72 17.10
N PRO A 204 6.03 -15.37 18.00
CA PRO A 204 5.81 -16.15 19.21
C PRO A 204 5.39 -17.60 18.88
N PRO A 205 5.80 -18.58 19.70
CA PRO A 205 5.57 -20.01 19.41
C PRO A 205 4.08 -20.35 19.27
N ILE A 206 3.20 -19.70 20.02
CA ILE A 206 1.75 -19.87 19.89
C ILE A 206 1.28 -19.46 18.49
N ALA A 207 1.75 -18.32 17.97
CA ALA A 207 1.42 -17.88 16.61
C ALA A 207 2.01 -18.84 15.56
N MET A 208 3.20 -19.40 15.79
CA MET A 208 3.78 -20.42 14.91
C MET A 208 2.96 -21.71 14.88
N THR A 209 2.45 -22.17 16.03
CA THR A 209 1.61 -23.38 16.07
C THR A 209 0.28 -23.20 15.34
N LEU A 210 -0.34 -22.03 15.46
CA LEU A 210 -1.56 -21.69 14.72
C LEU A 210 -1.30 -21.55 13.22
N ALA A 211 -0.20 -20.89 12.86
CA ALA A 211 0.27 -20.72 11.49
C ALA A 211 0.58 -22.08 10.83
N SER A 212 1.27 -22.98 11.54
CA SER A 212 1.68 -24.29 11.00
C SER A 212 0.52 -25.18 10.55
N ARG A 213 -0.69 -24.99 11.11
CA ARG A 213 -1.88 -25.76 10.71
C ARG A 213 -2.50 -25.33 9.38
N GLN A 214 -2.19 -24.12 8.91
CA GLN A 214 -2.84 -23.51 7.74
C GLN A 214 -1.82 -23.14 6.63
N GLU A 215 -0.52 -23.19 6.93
CA GLU A 215 0.54 -22.61 6.08
C GLU A 215 1.46 -23.63 5.40
N THR A 216 1.32 -24.93 5.67
CA THR A 216 2.10 -25.99 4.99
C THR A 216 1.86 -26.07 3.47
N GLU A 217 0.87 -25.36 2.94
CA GLU A 217 0.48 -25.39 1.52
C GLU A 217 0.70 -24.06 0.76
N LEU A 218 1.30 -23.03 1.40
CA LEU A 218 1.58 -21.75 0.71
C LEU A 218 2.78 -21.89 -0.22
N ALA A 219 2.53 -22.49 -1.40
CA ALA A 219 3.47 -22.56 -2.49
C ALA A 219 3.87 -21.15 -2.95
N ILE A 220 5.15 -21.02 -3.31
CA ILE A 220 5.66 -19.80 -3.92
C ILE A 220 5.00 -19.67 -5.29
N ARG A 221 4.34 -18.53 -5.50
CA ARG A 221 3.75 -18.17 -6.78
C ARG A 221 4.87 -17.96 -7.80
N GLU A 222 4.66 -18.35 -9.04
CA GLU A 222 5.55 -17.97 -10.13
C GLU A 222 5.56 -16.45 -10.34
N LYS A 223 6.63 -15.96 -10.96
CA LYS A 223 6.74 -14.55 -11.38
C LYS A 223 5.54 -14.23 -12.28
N SER A 224 4.89 -13.08 -12.06
CA SER A 224 3.87 -12.63 -13.02
C SER A 224 4.54 -12.49 -14.38
N PRO A 225 3.85 -12.78 -15.50
CA PRO A 225 4.34 -12.39 -16.80
C PRO A 225 4.67 -10.91 -16.76
N ASP A 226 5.85 -10.54 -17.27
CA ASP A 226 6.21 -9.16 -17.45
C ASP A 226 5.19 -8.60 -18.45
N ILE A 227 4.19 -7.88 -17.95
CA ILE A 227 3.41 -6.99 -18.80
C ILE A 227 4.45 -5.96 -19.20
N GLU A 228 4.98 -6.06 -20.43
CA GLU A 228 5.79 -5.02 -21.05
C GLU A 228 5.15 -3.71 -20.65
N ALA A 229 5.86 -2.90 -19.87
CA ALA A 229 5.30 -1.74 -19.18
C ALA A 229 4.56 -0.91 -20.21
N ASP A 230 3.26 -1.13 -20.27
CA ASP A 230 2.51 -0.80 -21.44
C ASP A 230 2.29 0.69 -21.30
N SER A 231 3.09 1.44 -22.06
CA SER A 231 3.31 2.90 -22.08
C SER A 231 2.51 3.67 -21.02
N PRO A 232 3.08 4.59 -20.21
CA PRO A 232 2.34 5.38 -19.20
C PRO A 232 0.97 5.93 -19.65
N ASN A 233 0.79 6.09 -20.96
CA ASN A 233 -0.48 6.28 -21.65
C ASN A 233 -1.61 5.25 -21.34
N LYS A 234 -1.36 3.94 -21.20
CA LYS A 234 -2.39 2.94 -20.92
C LYS A 234 -2.88 2.97 -19.47
N LEU A 235 -1.99 3.20 -18.50
CA LEU A 235 -2.39 3.45 -17.11
C LEU A 235 -3.28 4.71 -17.03
N MET A 236 -2.88 5.77 -17.72
CA MET A 236 -3.68 7.00 -17.81
C MET A 236 -5.00 6.78 -18.55
N ASP A 237 -5.05 5.90 -19.55
CA ASP A 237 -6.29 5.51 -20.22
C ASP A 237 -7.22 4.74 -19.25
N TYR A 238 -6.68 3.88 -18.39
CA TYR A 238 -7.47 3.13 -17.40
C TYR A 238 -8.07 4.05 -16.32
N ILE A 239 -7.26 4.99 -15.79
CA ILE A 239 -7.72 6.01 -14.82
C ILE A 239 -8.82 6.89 -15.43
N ARG A 240 -8.68 7.24 -16.72
CA ARG A 240 -9.69 8.04 -17.43
C ARG A 240 -10.95 7.24 -17.75
N ALA A 241 -10.83 5.95 -18.06
CA ALA A 241 -11.99 5.06 -18.23
C ALA A 241 -12.82 4.96 -16.93
N GLN A 242 -12.15 4.88 -15.77
CA GLN A 242 -12.85 4.91 -14.47
C GLN A 242 -13.53 6.24 -14.17
N ASN A 243 -13.05 7.35 -14.76
CA ASN A 243 -13.64 8.69 -14.63
C ASN A 243 -14.64 9.02 -15.77
N SER A 244 -15.22 8.00 -16.41
CA SER A 244 -16.25 8.14 -17.46
C SER A 244 -15.82 8.96 -18.68
N PHE A 245 -14.54 8.89 -19.07
CA PHE A 245 -14.10 9.44 -20.36
C PHE A 245 -14.51 8.53 -21.50
N ILE A 246 -14.98 9.12 -22.60
CA ILE A 246 -15.31 8.40 -23.84
C ILE A 246 -14.08 8.42 -24.75
N PHE A 247 -13.76 7.25 -25.32
CA PHE A 247 -12.70 7.11 -26.31
C PHE A 247 -13.32 6.93 -27.68
N ILE A 248 -13.04 7.86 -28.60
CA ILE A 248 -13.49 7.79 -29.99
C ILE A 248 -12.27 7.59 -30.87
N GLU A 249 -12.33 6.57 -31.73
CA GLU A 249 -11.33 6.31 -32.74
C GLU A 249 -11.76 7.00 -34.04
N CYS A 250 -10.97 7.96 -34.50
CA CYS A 250 -11.17 8.55 -35.81
C CYS A 250 -10.65 7.60 -36.90
N SER A 251 -11.26 7.61 -38.08
CA SER A 251 -10.82 6.81 -39.23
C SER A 251 -9.37 7.05 -39.67
N CYS A 252 -8.76 8.18 -39.27
CA CYS A 252 -7.33 8.45 -39.48
C CYS A 252 -6.39 7.75 -38.47
N GLY A 253 -6.94 6.90 -37.60
CA GLY A 253 -6.23 6.16 -36.55
C GLY A 253 -5.94 6.96 -35.28
N LEU A 254 -6.48 8.19 -35.14
CA LEU A 254 -6.30 8.99 -33.93
C LEU A 254 -7.34 8.62 -32.87
N LYS A 255 -6.89 8.15 -31.71
CA LYS A 255 -7.73 7.94 -30.52
C LYS A 255 -7.92 9.26 -29.76
N MET A 256 -9.11 9.82 -29.83
CA MET A 256 -9.50 11.06 -29.15
C MET A 256 -10.17 10.74 -27.82
N LYS A 257 -9.87 11.55 -26.80
CA LYS A 257 -10.34 11.36 -25.41
C LYS A 257 -11.29 12.49 -25.06
N ILE A 258 -12.53 12.17 -24.72
CA ILE A 258 -13.59 13.15 -24.51
C ILE A 258 -14.04 13.11 -23.05
N PRO A 259 -14.05 14.25 -22.33
CA PRO A 259 -14.48 14.30 -20.95
C PRO A 259 -16.00 14.12 -20.82
N PRO A 260 -16.50 13.65 -19.66
CA PRO A 260 -17.93 13.43 -19.44
C PRO A 260 -18.79 14.71 -19.51
N ASN A 261 -18.17 15.89 -19.32
CA ASN A 261 -18.85 17.19 -19.39
C ASN A 261 -18.83 17.82 -20.80
N PHE A 262 -18.51 17.04 -21.84
CA PHE A 262 -18.45 17.56 -23.19
C PHE A 262 -19.88 17.80 -23.73
N LYS A 263 -20.19 19.08 -24.02
CA LYS A 263 -21.56 19.52 -24.34
C LYS A 263 -21.94 19.36 -25.82
N GLU A 264 -20.96 19.20 -26.69
CA GLU A 264 -21.19 19.16 -28.14
C GLU A 264 -21.33 17.70 -28.62
N ASN A 265 -22.24 17.47 -29.56
CA ASN A 265 -22.47 16.13 -30.12
C ASN A 265 -21.46 15.75 -31.21
N LYS A 266 -20.44 16.59 -31.44
CA LYS A 266 -19.43 16.44 -32.50
C LYS A 266 -18.06 16.87 -31.98
N VAL A 267 -17.03 16.13 -32.37
CA VAL A 267 -15.62 16.46 -32.13
C VAL A 267 -14.87 16.42 -33.45
N THR A 268 -14.23 17.53 -33.79
CA THR A 268 -13.40 17.63 -34.98
C THR A 268 -12.02 17.03 -34.71
N CYS A 269 -11.60 16.08 -35.55
CA CYS A 269 -10.29 15.47 -35.41
C CYS A 269 -9.17 16.48 -35.72
N PRO A 270 -8.19 16.72 -34.82
CA PRO A 270 -7.09 17.65 -35.09
C PRO A 270 -6.15 17.18 -36.20
N LYS A 271 -6.13 15.87 -36.52
CA LYS A 271 -5.23 15.29 -37.54
C LYS A 271 -5.83 15.33 -38.95
N CYS A 272 -7.10 14.96 -39.11
CA CYS A 272 -7.74 14.85 -40.43
C CYS A 272 -8.93 15.81 -40.64
N LYS A 273 -9.26 16.63 -39.64
CA LYS A 273 -10.39 17.58 -39.65
C LYS A 273 -11.78 16.96 -39.89
N MET A 274 -11.90 15.64 -39.86
CA MET A 274 -13.20 14.97 -39.93
C MET A 274 -13.99 15.14 -38.62
N GLU A 275 -15.30 15.36 -38.76
CA GLU A 275 -16.24 15.40 -37.64
C GLU A 275 -16.56 13.99 -37.17
N ASN A 276 -16.38 13.72 -35.88
CA ASN A 276 -16.73 12.45 -35.25
C ASN A 276 -17.84 12.72 -34.22
N TYR A 277 -18.94 11.98 -34.31
CA TYR A 277 -20.10 12.18 -33.44
C TYR A 277 -19.86 11.58 -32.06
N VAL A 278 -20.16 12.35 -31.02
CA VAL A 278 -20.08 11.93 -29.62
C VAL A 278 -21.47 11.54 -29.18
N VAL A 279 -21.68 10.27 -28.86
CA VAL A 279 -22.97 9.82 -28.33
C VAL A 279 -23.09 10.34 -26.90
N ASN A 280 -23.91 11.36 -26.71
CA ASN A 280 -24.32 11.78 -25.38
C ASN A 280 -25.26 10.70 -24.82
N PHE A 281 -24.97 10.19 -23.62
CA PHE A 281 -25.76 9.14 -22.94
C PHE A 281 -27.25 9.50 -22.70
N ASN A 282 -27.69 10.70 -23.10
CA ASN A 282 -29.01 11.25 -22.79
C ASN A 282 -30.04 11.14 -23.92
N SER A 283 -29.70 10.63 -25.11
CA SER A 283 -30.69 10.45 -26.20
C SER A 283 -30.84 8.98 -26.57
N ILE A 284 -31.89 8.34 -26.04
CA ILE A 284 -32.37 7.03 -26.48
C ILE A 284 -33.10 7.23 -27.81
N ASP A 285 -32.64 6.56 -28.87
CA ASP A 285 -33.24 6.71 -30.21
C ASP A 285 -34.52 5.87 -30.37
N SER A 286 -34.55 4.66 -29.77
CA SER A 286 -35.77 3.84 -29.62
C SER A 286 -35.61 2.69 -28.62
N THR A 287 -36.73 2.23 -28.07
CA THR A 287 -36.86 0.95 -27.34
C THR A 287 -37.33 -0.15 -28.30
N PRO A 288 -36.71 -1.36 -28.32
CA PRO A 288 -37.17 -2.49 -29.11
C PRO A 288 -38.57 -2.97 -28.71
N ASP A 289 -39.39 -3.31 -29.71
CA ASP A 289 -40.69 -3.97 -29.51
C ASP A 289 -40.53 -5.48 -29.33
N VAL A 290 -41.58 -6.15 -28.86
CA VAL A 290 -41.56 -7.61 -28.60
C VAL A 290 -42.51 -8.28 -29.58
N ASP A 291 -41.97 -9.18 -30.40
CA ASP A 291 -42.76 -10.03 -31.29
C ASP A 291 -43.63 -11.01 -30.47
N PRO A 292 -44.74 -11.55 -31.04
CA PRO A 292 -45.62 -12.51 -30.35
C PRO A 292 -44.92 -13.81 -29.90
N GLU A 293 -43.72 -14.11 -30.41
CA GLU A 293 -42.85 -15.21 -29.97
C GLU A 293 -41.92 -14.84 -28.78
N GLY A 294 -42.02 -13.62 -28.24
CA GLY A 294 -41.21 -13.16 -27.09
C GLY A 294 -39.81 -12.65 -27.43
N LYS A 295 -39.47 -12.50 -28.72
CA LYS A 295 -38.16 -11.98 -29.16
C LYS A 295 -38.19 -10.46 -29.28
N GLN A 296 -37.13 -9.80 -28.82
CA GLN A 296 -36.96 -8.34 -28.97
C GLN A 296 -36.59 -8.01 -30.41
N VAL A 297 -37.40 -7.19 -31.08
CA VAL A 297 -37.17 -6.76 -32.47
C VAL A 297 -36.95 -5.26 -32.50
N TYR A 298 -35.86 -4.86 -33.13
CA TYR A 298 -35.51 -3.47 -33.36
C TYR A 298 -35.47 -3.18 -34.87
N ILE A 299 -36.25 -2.18 -35.29
CA ILE A 299 -36.26 -1.70 -36.67
C ILE A 299 -35.33 -0.49 -36.76
N ARG A 300 -34.29 -0.61 -37.57
CA ARG A 300 -33.31 0.45 -37.80
C ARG A 300 -33.97 1.61 -38.56
N LYS A 301 -33.86 2.84 -38.08
CA LYS A 301 -34.49 4.04 -38.69
C LYS A 301 -33.56 4.78 -39.66
N ASN A 302 -32.24 4.69 -39.45
CA ASN A 302 -31.21 5.40 -40.18
C ASN A 302 -29.96 4.53 -40.40
N THR A 303 -29.17 4.88 -41.42
CA THR A 303 -27.85 4.26 -41.70
C THR A 303 -26.74 4.76 -40.78
N GLY A 304 -27.05 5.65 -39.83
CA GLY A 304 -26.13 6.20 -38.85
C GLY A 304 -25.93 5.31 -37.62
N TRP A 305 -25.27 5.88 -36.60
CA TRP A 305 -25.21 5.30 -35.26
C TRP A 305 -26.57 5.42 -34.59
N GLU A 306 -27.03 4.35 -33.95
CA GLU A 306 -28.28 4.32 -33.19
C GLU A 306 -28.08 3.68 -31.82
N THR A 307 -28.71 4.24 -30.79
CA THR A 307 -28.67 3.70 -29.43
C THR A 307 -30.00 3.02 -29.10
N ILE A 308 -29.93 1.72 -28.81
CA ILE A 308 -31.09 0.92 -28.41
C ILE A 308 -31.02 0.58 -26.93
N GLN A 309 -32.16 0.55 -26.25
CA GLN A 309 -32.23 0.13 -24.85
C GLN A 309 -32.75 -1.30 -24.76
N CYS A 310 -31.98 -2.22 -24.17
CA CYS A 310 -32.45 -3.59 -23.96
C CYS A 310 -33.64 -3.62 -22.99
N LYS A 311 -34.75 -4.27 -23.37
CA LYS A 311 -35.99 -4.28 -22.58
C LYS A 311 -35.89 -5.11 -21.30
N GLU A 312 -35.00 -6.09 -21.26
CA GLU A 312 -34.83 -6.99 -20.10
C GLU A 312 -33.92 -6.42 -19.01
N CYS A 313 -32.85 -5.71 -19.40
CA CYS A 313 -31.85 -5.23 -18.44
C CYS A 313 -31.63 -3.72 -18.46
N ASN A 314 -32.41 -2.97 -19.24
CA ASN A 314 -32.29 -1.52 -19.47
C ASN A 314 -30.89 -1.05 -19.89
N HIS A 315 -30.02 -1.97 -20.33
CA HIS A 315 -28.68 -1.65 -20.80
C HIS A 315 -28.73 -1.03 -22.20
N LEU A 316 -27.98 0.05 -22.40
CA LEU A 316 -27.88 0.76 -23.67
C LEU A 316 -26.86 0.05 -24.58
N ILE A 317 -27.26 -0.21 -25.81
CA ILE A 317 -26.46 -0.90 -26.83
C ILE A 317 -26.34 0.02 -28.04
N ASN A 318 -25.11 0.24 -28.51
CA ASN A 318 -24.84 1.07 -29.67
C ASN A 318 -24.72 0.22 -30.93
N ILE A 319 -25.52 0.56 -31.95
CA ILE A 319 -25.47 -0.04 -33.28
C ILE A 319 -24.67 0.88 -34.19
N SER A 320 -23.59 0.35 -34.78
CA SER A 320 -22.73 1.11 -35.69
C SER A 320 -23.32 1.22 -37.11
N PRO A 321 -22.95 2.24 -37.90
CA PRO A 321 -23.31 2.37 -39.32
C PRO A 321 -22.87 1.15 -40.16
N LEU A 322 -21.77 0.50 -39.76
CA LEU A 322 -21.22 -0.70 -40.42
C LEU A 322 -21.85 -2.02 -39.93
N PHE A 323 -22.75 -1.96 -38.94
CA PHE A 323 -23.38 -3.15 -38.39
C PHE A 323 -24.34 -3.78 -39.41
N ASN A 324 -24.07 -5.02 -39.79
CA ASN A 324 -24.82 -5.77 -40.82
C ASN A 324 -25.27 -7.17 -40.35
N SER A 325 -25.12 -7.49 -39.06
CA SER A 325 -25.60 -8.77 -38.51
C SER A 325 -27.10 -8.73 -38.25
N PRO A 326 -27.85 -9.83 -38.46
CA PRO A 326 -29.30 -9.89 -38.23
C PRO A 326 -29.70 -9.84 -36.75
N ALA A 327 -28.76 -10.03 -35.82
CA ALA A 327 -29.03 -9.97 -34.39
C ALA A 327 -27.84 -9.44 -33.57
N ILE A 328 -28.16 -8.84 -32.42
CA ILE A 328 -27.21 -8.41 -31.38
C ILE A 328 -27.53 -9.14 -30.08
N ILE A 329 -26.49 -9.59 -29.38
CA ILE A 329 -26.61 -10.18 -28.05
C ILE A 329 -26.27 -9.09 -27.02
N CYS A 330 -27.14 -8.90 -26.04
CA CYS A 330 -26.86 -7.99 -24.92
C CYS A 330 -25.70 -8.54 -24.06
N GLN A 331 -24.67 -7.73 -23.79
CA GLN A 331 -23.53 -8.17 -22.97
C GLN A 331 -23.87 -8.38 -21.48
N MET A 332 -24.98 -7.79 -21.00
CA MET A 332 -25.40 -7.88 -19.60
C MET A 332 -26.34 -9.06 -19.33
N CYS A 333 -27.42 -9.21 -20.10
CA CYS A 333 -28.42 -10.27 -19.89
C CYS A 333 -28.35 -11.42 -20.91
N LYS A 334 -27.47 -11.34 -21.92
CA LYS A 334 -27.36 -12.33 -23.03
C LYS A 334 -28.63 -12.50 -23.86
N SER A 335 -29.61 -11.60 -23.74
CA SER A 335 -30.81 -11.60 -24.57
C SER A 335 -30.47 -11.28 -26.02
N GLN A 336 -31.16 -11.92 -26.97
CA GLN A 336 -30.97 -11.71 -28.39
C GLN A 336 -31.98 -10.67 -28.90
N ILE A 337 -31.47 -9.62 -29.54
CA ILE A 337 -32.25 -8.55 -30.17
C ILE A 337 -32.09 -8.70 -31.68
N VAL A 338 -33.18 -8.97 -32.39
CA VAL A 338 -33.20 -9.09 -33.85
C VAL A 338 -33.25 -7.69 -34.46
N VAL A 339 -32.32 -7.38 -35.36
CA VAL A 339 -32.20 -6.07 -36.00
C VAL A 339 -32.67 -6.19 -37.46
N LYS A 340 -33.81 -5.57 -37.79
CA LYS A 340 -34.36 -5.51 -39.14
C LYS A 340 -34.08 -4.16 -39.80
N LYS A 341 -33.84 -4.14 -41.11
CA LYS A 341 -33.67 -2.89 -41.88
C LYS A 341 -35.03 -2.31 -42.25
N GLN A 342 -35.15 -0.98 -42.27
CA GLN A 342 -36.35 -0.31 -42.76
C GLN A 342 -36.55 -0.68 -44.25
N GLY A 343 -37.56 -1.51 -44.56
CA GLY A 343 -37.85 -1.99 -45.90
C GLY A 343 -38.10 -3.51 -46.03
N GLU A 344 -37.86 -4.31 -44.99
CA GLU A 344 -38.10 -5.77 -45.01
C GLU A 344 -39.54 -6.20 -44.68
N TYR A 345 -40.51 -5.29 -44.73
CA TYR A 345 -41.92 -5.67 -44.88
C TYR A 345 -42.27 -5.57 -46.36
N MET A 346 -42.35 -6.72 -47.03
CA MET A 346 -43.26 -7.05 -48.15
C MET A 346 -42.77 -8.31 -48.88
N VAL A 347 -42.77 -9.48 -48.24
CA VAL A 347 -43.06 -10.75 -48.93
C VAL A 347 -43.64 -11.72 -47.90
N ASP A 348 -44.97 -11.82 -47.85
CA ASP A 348 -45.61 -13.09 -47.47
C ASP A 348 -45.29 -14.09 -48.58
N PRO A 349 -44.60 -15.21 -48.34
CA PRO A 349 -44.64 -16.34 -49.24
C PRO A 349 -45.92 -17.13 -48.94
N ALA A 350 -47.03 -16.66 -49.49
CA ALA A 350 -48.34 -17.30 -49.68
C ALA A 350 -48.67 -18.54 -48.80
N LEU A 351 -49.54 -18.37 -47.79
CA LEU A 351 -50.68 -19.24 -47.43
C LEU A 351 -51.41 -18.74 -46.18
#